data_AF-A0AAF0VRA7-F1
#
_entry.id   AF-A0AAF0VRA7-F1
#
_cell.length_a   1.000
_cell.length_b   1.000
_cell.length_c   1.000
_cell.angle_alpha   90.00
_cell.angle_beta   90.00
_cell.angle_gamma   90.00
#
_symmetry.space_group_name_H-M   'P 1'
#
loop_
_entity.id
_entity.type
_entity.pdbx_description
1 polymer ?
#
loop_
_entity_poly.entity_id
_entity_poly.type
_entity_poly.pdbx_seq_one_letter_code
_entity_poly.pdbx_strand_id
1 'polypeptide(L)'
;MGASDRIKADDAGGHLIAFGRMDGAEIAGPVLAIDKAYAATANSTSTAELAALAAPGGERFGLHANGNGRFIIFGGGVPVVVDDTVIGRVGVSGAAVSDDCACAHAAMAAFTS
;
A
#
# COMPACT_ATOMS: atom_id res chain seq x y z
N MET A 1 -19.78 4.45 0.15
CA MET A 1 -18.62 4.50 1.06
C MET A 1 -19.12 4.22 2.47
N GLY A 2 -18.88 3.00 2.96
CA GLY A 2 -19.26 2.53 4.30
C GLY A 2 -18.26 1.50 4.83
N ALA A 3 -17.03 1.58 4.33
CA ALA A 3 -15.95 0.68 4.70
C ALA A 3 -15.19 1.25 5.91
N SER A 4 -14.89 0.39 6.88
CA SER A 4 -14.04 0.69 8.01
C SER A 4 -12.58 0.47 7.62
N ASP A 5 -11.98 1.45 6.97
CA ASP A 5 -10.63 1.37 6.41
C ASP A 5 -9.54 1.92 7.33
N ARG A 6 -8.30 1.61 6.96
CA ARG A 6 -7.09 2.20 7.55
C ARG A 6 -6.24 2.77 6.47
N ILE A 7 -5.63 3.90 6.77
CA ILE A 7 -4.78 4.61 5.83
C ILE A 7 -3.48 4.92 6.53
N LYS A 8 -2.37 4.57 5.88
CA LYS A 8 -1.04 4.99 6.27
C LYS A 8 -0.42 5.83 5.17
N ALA A 9 0.26 6.90 5.54
CA ALA A 9 1.12 7.67 4.66
C ALA A 9 2.54 7.73 5.22
N ASP A 10 3.54 7.51 4.37
CA ASP A 10 4.96 7.64 4.71
C ASP A 10 5.69 8.60 3.77
N ASP A 11 6.85 9.08 4.23
CA ASP A 11 7.78 9.87 3.44
C ASP A 11 8.53 9.02 2.39
N ALA A 12 9.42 9.65 1.61
CA ALA A 12 10.28 8.97 0.63
C ALA A 12 11.24 7.94 1.26
N GLY A 13 11.65 8.12 2.52
CA GLY A 13 12.52 7.21 3.27
C GLY A 13 11.82 5.99 3.87
N GLY A 14 10.49 6.03 3.99
CA GLY A 14 9.66 4.96 4.55
C GLY A 14 9.32 5.17 6.01
N HIS A 15 9.50 6.39 6.49
CA HIS A 15 9.11 6.78 7.83
C HIS A 15 7.65 7.21 7.83
N LEU A 16 6.92 6.71 8.82
CA LEU A 16 5.52 7.00 9.04
C LEU A 16 5.31 8.52 9.23
N ILE A 17 4.47 9.11 8.38
CA ILE A 17 4.00 10.51 8.51
C ILE A 17 2.64 10.53 9.21
N ALA A 18 1.71 9.68 8.78
CA ALA A 18 0.35 9.66 9.31
C ALA A 18 -0.27 8.26 9.28
N PHE A 19 -1.07 7.94 10.29
CA PHE A 19 -1.85 6.70 10.35
C PHE A 19 -3.25 6.97 10.88
N GLY A 20 -4.26 6.54 10.14
CA GLY A 20 -5.67 6.60 10.53
C GLY A 20 -6.28 5.21 10.56
N ARG A 21 -7.10 4.93 11.60
CA ARG A 21 -7.91 3.72 11.69
C ARG A 21 -9.36 4.13 11.97
N MET A 22 -10.26 3.76 11.06
CA MET A 22 -11.69 3.97 11.26
C MET A 22 -12.26 3.01 12.32
N ASP A 23 -13.33 3.43 12.98
CA ASP A 23 -14.04 2.61 13.95
C ASP A 23 -14.60 1.34 13.29
N GLY A 24 -14.59 0.23 14.04
CA GLY A 24 -15.06 -1.07 13.56
C GLY A 24 -14.10 -1.81 12.63
N ALA A 25 -12.95 -1.22 12.28
CA ALA A 25 -12.00 -1.87 11.40
C ALA A 25 -11.32 -3.10 12.09
N GLU A 26 -11.04 -4.17 11.31
CA GLU A 26 -10.42 -5.47 11.73
C GLU A 26 -8.94 -5.45 12.20
N ILE A 27 -8.61 -6.01 13.37
CA ILE A 27 -7.32 -5.87 14.07
C ILE A 27 -6.04 -6.05 13.23
N ALA A 28 -5.99 -6.93 12.21
CA ALA A 28 -4.78 -7.15 11.42
C ALA A 28 -4.45 -6.00 10.44
N GLY A 29 -5.43 -5.18 10.08
CA GLY A 29 -5.29 -4.16 9.04
C GLY A 29 -4.20 -3.10 9.24
N PRO A 30 -3.79 -2.68 10.46
CA PRO A 30 -2.70 -1.71 10.62
C PRO A 30 -1.38 -2.23 10.06
N VAL A 31 -1.03 -3.49 10.36
CA VAL A 31 0.20 -4.12 9.87
C VAL A 31 0.15 -4.25 8.35
N LEU A 32 -0.98 -4.68 7.80
CA LEU A 32 -1.16 -4.78 6.35
C LEU A 32 -1.06 -3.44 5.64
N ALA A 33 -1.69 -2.38 6.16
CA ALA A 33 -1.57 -1.04 5.58
C ALA A 33 -0.11 -0.54 5.63
N ILE A 34 0.60 -0.81 6.73
CA ILE A 34 2.03 -0.51 6.88
C ILE A 34 2.89 -1.22 5.84
N ASP A 35 2.67 -2.52 5.67
CA ASP A 35 3.51 -3.34 4.82
C ASP A 35 3.13 -3.22 3.34
N LYS A 36 1.87 -2.88 3.00
CA LYS A 36 1.48 -2.46 1.65
C LYS A 36 2.18 -1.15 1.24
N ALA A 37 2.21 -0.16 2.13
CA ALA A 37 2.96 1.08 1.90
C ALA A 37 4.46 0.78 1.71
N TYR A 38 5.05 -0.04 2.60
CA TYR A 38 6.45 -0.45 2.49
C TYR A 38 6.76 -1.14 1.16
N ALA A 39 5.96 -2.14 0.77
CA ALA A 39 6.14 -2.89 -0.46
C ALA A 39 6.05 -2.00 -1.70
N ALA A 40 5.10 -1.07 -1.72
CA ALA A 40 4.90 -0.15 -2.83
C ALA A 40 6.15 0.70 -3.09
N THR A 41 6.79 1.21 -2.04
CA THR A 41 8.00 2.03 -2.22
C THR A 41 9.26 1.23 -2.38
N ALA A 42 9.43 0.12 -1.67
CA ALA A 42 10.61 -0.72 -1.84
C ALA A 42 10.78 -1.19 -3.30
N ASN A 43 9.70 -1.19 -4.08
CA ASN A 43 9.70 -1.56 -5.48
C ASN A 43 9.36 -0.41 -6.45
N SER A 44 9.03 0.78 -5.96
CA SER A 44 8.53 1.92 -6.76
C SER A 44 7.37 1.57 -7.70
N THR A 45 6.41 0.76 -7.24
CA THR A 45 5.25 0.30 -8.02
C THR A 45 4.07 0.01 -7.08
N SER A 46 2.84 -0.10 -7.60
CA SER A 46 1.69 -0.45 -6.75
C SER A 46 1.77 -1.89 -6.27
N THR A 47 1.18 -2.20 -5.11
CA THR A 47 1.09 -3.61 -4.65
C THR A 47 0.17 -4.46 -5.52
N ALA A 48 -0.70 -3.84 -6.31
CA ALA A 48 -1.51 -4.51 -7.33
C ALA A 48 -0.65 -4.97 -8.52
N GLU A 49 0.28 -4.14 -8.98
CA GLU A 49 1.25 -4.52 -10.02
C GLU A 49 2.25 -5.57 -9.50
N LEU A 50 2.71 -5.43 -8.26
CA LEU A 50 3.56 -6.45 -7.63
C LEU A 50 2.89 -7.81 -7.54
N ALA A 51 1.58 -7.86 -7.36
CA ALA A 51 0.83 -9.12 -7.34
C ALA A 51 1.01 -9.91 -8.64
N ALA A 52 0.99 -9.23 -9.79
CA ALA A 52 1.21 -9.87 -11.09
C ALA A 52 2.64 -10.36 -11.27
N LEU A 53 3.63 -9.56 -10.85
CA LEU A 53 5.05 -9.92 -10.94
C LEU A 53 5.46 -11.06 -10.01
N ALA A 54 4.84 -11.12 -8.83
CA ALA A 54 5.15 -12.10 -7.78
C ALA A 54 4.31 -13.38 -7.83
N ALA A 55 3.37 -13.48 -8.79
CA ALA A 55 2.57 -14.68 -9.02
C ALA A 55 3.45 -15.90 -9.38
N PRO A 56 2.97 -17.14 -9.17
CA PRO A 56 3.66 -18.35 -9.63
C PRO A 56 4.08 -18.26 -11.10
N GLY A 57 5.38 -18.44 -11.37
CA GLY A 57 5.97 -18.31 -12.71
C GLY A 57 6.29 -16.88 -13.15
N GLY A 58 5.99 -15.87 -12.34
CA GLY A 58 6.37 -14.47 -12.57
C GLY A 58 7.83 -14.18 -12.25
N GLU A 59 8.34 -13.08 -12.80
CA GLU A 59 9.74 -12.64 -12.66
C GLU A 59 10.18 -12.47 -11.20
N ARG A 60 9.24 -12.08 -10.31
CA ARG A 60 9.49 -11.84 -8.89
C ARG A 60 8.82 -12.90 -8.00
N PHE A 61 8.59 -14.09 -8.52
CA PHE A 61 8.00 -15.18 -7.73
C PHE A 61 8.79 -15.40 -6.43
N GLY A 62 8.07 -15.47 -5.31
CA GLY A 62 8.67 -15.60 -3.96
C GLY A 62 8.97 -14.29 -3.24
N LEU A 63 8.75 -13.12 -3.86
CA LEU A 63 9.01 -11.81 -3.24
C LEU A 63 8.32 -11.63 -1.88
N HIS A 64 7.12 -12.18 -1.71
CA HIS A 64 6.36 -12.11 -0.46
C HIS A 64 7.10 -12.70 0.76
N ALA A 65 8.06 -13.61 0.56
CA ALA A 65 8.87 -14.17 1.65
C ALA A 65 10.05 -13.27 2.06
N ASN A 66 10.39 -12.27 1.25
CA ASN A 66 11.47 -11.34 1.56
C ASN A 66 11.10 -10.41 2.74
N GLY A 67 12.10 -9.81 3.37
CA GLY A 67 11.89 -8.82 4.44
C GLY A 67 11.11 -9.37 5.63
N ASN A 68 11.17 -10.68 5.88
CA ASN A 68 10.37 -11.37 6.90
C ASN A 68 8.85 -11.24 6.69
N GLY A 69 8.39 -11.38 5.44
CA GLY A 69 6.96 -11.37 5.11
C GLY A 69 6.37 -9.97 4.87
N ARG A 70 7.19 -8.92 4.86
CA ARG A 70 6.73 -7.53 4.76
C ARG A 70 6.34 -7.10 3.35
N PHE A 71 6.62 -7.90 2.32
CA PHE A 71 6.24 -7.58 0.96
C PHE A 71 4.82 -8.08 0.68
N ILE A 72 3.83 -7.22 0.92
CA ILE A 72 2.45 -7.51 0.58
C ILE A 72 2.25 -7.47 -0.94
N ILE A 73 1.84 -8.60 -1.51
CA ILE A 73 1.66 -8.81 -2.96
C ILE A 73 0.18 -8.85 -3.36
N PHE A 74 -0.62 -7.96 -2.78
CA PHE A 74 -2.00 -7.70 -3.20
C PHE A 74 -2.35 -6.22 -3.01
N GLY A 75 -3.35 -5.74 -3.74
CA GLY A 75 -3.67 -4.31 -3.90
C GLY A 75 -3.95 -3.54 -2.60
N GLY A 76 -3.70 -2.23 -2.66
CA GLY A 76 -3.95 -1.26 -1.58
C GLY A 76 -2.73 -0.41 -1.20
N GLY A 77 -1.54 -0.69 -1.72
CA GLY A 77 -0.36 0.16 -1.57
C GLY A 77 0.01 0.85 -2.88
N VAL A 78 0.30 2.15 -2.82
CA VAL A 78 0.66 2.97 -3.99
C VAL A 78 1.78 3.98 -3.64
N PRO A 79 2.77 4.18 -4.53
CA PRO A 79 3.76 5.23 -4.36
C PRO A 79 3.17 6.60 -4.71
N VAL A 80 3.60 7.64 -4.00
CA VAL A 80 3.33 9.04 -4.36
C VAL A 80 4.52 9.54 -5.17
N VAL A 81 4.30 9.83 -6.45
CA VAL A 81 5.33 10.23 -7.41
C VAL A 81 5.06 11.66 -7.89
N VAL A 82 6.08 12.52 -7.81
CA VAL A 82 6.09 13.89 -8.34
C VAL A 82 7.36 14.05 -9.16
N ASP A 83 7.24 14.52 -10.40
CA ASP A 83 8.37 14.71 -11.33
C ASP A 83 9.29 13.47 -11.40
N ASP A 84 8.70 12.31 -11.65
CA ASP A 84 9.37 10.98 -11.69
C ASP A 84 10.11 10.58 -10.41
N THR A 85 9.90 11.32 -9.32
CA THR A 85 10.52 11.07 -8.02
C THR A 85 9.48 10.57 -7.03
N VAL A 86 9.76 9.42 -6.39
CA VAL A 86 8.92 8.91 -5.30
C VAL A 86 9.15 9.79 -4.06
N ILE A 87 8.16 10.61 -3.71
CA ILE A 87 8.21 11.53 -2.57
C ILE A 87 7.50 11.00 -1.32
N GLY A 88 6.72 9.93 -1.49
CA GLY A 88 5.95 9.33 -0.40
C GLY A 88 5.22 8.08 -0.86
N ARG A 89 4.28 7.62 -0.04
CA ARG A 89 3.48 6.42 -0.32
C ARG A 89 2.22 6.39 0.52
N VAL A 90 1.23 5.66 0.05
CA VAL A 90 -0.01 5.38 0.76
C VAL A 90 -0.24 3.88 0.83
N GLY A 91 -0.67 3.38 1.99
CA GLY A 91 -1.12 2.01 2.19
C GLY A 91 -2.50 1.98 2.82
N VAL A 92 -3.42 1.24 2.21
CA VAL A 92 -4.80 1.09 2.67
C VAL A 92 -5.13 -0.37 2.91
N SER A 93 -5.80 -0.64 4.04
CA SER A 93 -6.30 -1.97 4.36
C SER A 93 -7.51 -1.95 5.30
N GLY A 94 -8.61 -2.54 4.84
CA GLY A 94 -9.79 -2.77 5.68
C GLY A 94 -11.01 -3.28 4.94
N ALA A 95 -11.01 -3.21 3.61
CA ALA A 95 -12.13 -3.59 2.76
C ALA A 95 -11.73 -4.61 1.69
N ALA A 96 -12.59 -4.79 0.68
CA ALA A 96 -12.23 -5.53 -0.52
C ALA A 96 -11.01 -4.88 -1.18
N VAL A 97 -10.15 -5.66 -1.84
CA VAL A 97 -8.93 -5.15 -2.48
C VAL A 97 -9.23 -4.02 -3.47
N SER A 98 -10.37 -4.08 -4.17
CA SER A 98 -10.82 -3.00 -5.06
C SER A 98 -11.09 -1.69 -4.32
N ASP A 99 -11.67 -1.76 -3.13
CA ASP A 99 -11.99 -0.62 -2.29
C ASP A 99 -10.71 -0.04 -1.66
N ASP A 100 -9.81 -0.90 -1.16
CA ASP A 100 -8.49 -0.50 -0.67
C ASP A 100 -7.71 0.28 -1.75
N CYS A 101 -7.69 -0.23 -3.00
CA CYS A 101 -7.06 0.45 -4.13
C CYS A 101 -7.74 1.79 -4.46
N ALA A 102 -9.08 1.83 -4.47
CA ALA A 102 -9.83 3.06 -4.75
C ALA A 102 -9.55 4.14 -3.68
N CYS A 103 -9.54 3.76 -2.41
CA CYS A 103 -9.18 4.64 -1.29
C CYS A 103 -7.73 5.12 -1.39
N ALA A 104 -6.78 4.25 -1.77
CA ALA A 104 -5.38 4.63 -1.96
C ALA A 104 -5.21 5.66 -3.09
N HIS A 105 -5.89 5.46 -4.22
CA HIS A 105 -5.88 6.42 -5.33
C HIS A 105 -6.56 7.74 -4.98
N ALA A 106 -7.67 7.71 -4.22
CA ALA A 106 -8.32 8.92 -3.74
C ALA A 106 -7.41 9.74 -2.83
N ALA A 107 -6.66 9.08 -1.93
CA ALA A 107 -5.66 9.73 -1.08
C ALA A 107 -4.53 10.38 -1.89
N MET A 108 -4.05 9.72 -2.95
CA MET A 108 -3.08 10.31 -3.87
C MET A 108 -3.62 11.55 -4.58
N ALA A 109 -4.85 11.47 -5.11
CA ALA A 109 -5.47 12.58 -5.85
C ALA A 109 -5.61 13.84 -4.99
N ALA A 110 -5.91 13.69 -3.69
CA ALA A 110 -5.97 14.80 -2.74
C ALA A 110 -4.60 15.41 -2.40
N PHE A 111 -3.50 14.70 -2.67
CA PHE A 111 -2.13 15.20 -2.45
C PHE A 111 -1.61 16.02 -3.63
N THR A 112 -2.14 15.78 -4.83
CA THR A 112 -1.72 16.44 -6.08
C THR A 112 -2.66 17.56 -6.51
N SER A 113 -3.71 17.86 -5.74
CA SER A 113 -4.74 18.88 -6.02
C SER A 113 -4.45 20.23 -5.37
#